data_AF-A0A540W907-F1
#
_entry.id   AF-A0A540W907-F1
#
_cell.length_a   1.000
_cell.length_b   1.000
_cell.length_c   1.000
_cell.angle_alpha   90.00
_cell.angle_beta   90.00
_cell.angle_gamma   90.00
#
_symmetry.space_group_name_H-M   'P 1'
#
loop_
_entity.id
_entity.type
_entity.pdbx_description
1 polymer ?
#
loop_
_entity_poly.entity_id
_entity_poly.type
_entity_poly.pdbx_seq_one_letter_code
_entity_poly.pdbx_strand_id
1 'polypeptide(L)'
;MTALEAVRLLGADQQHILTRAQLIEHGVPSGTIAHRLRPGGPWQRVLPRVICLQSGRLTPHQRLRAALSYAAPKGERPKPGSVLLTGLAVLADAGLPSAGHPADVEVVDVLIPSSRRVASRDFVRVHRAPSRVGGMPAGWSGTTGCGASGWPGRWPTRRPS
;
A
#
# COMPACT_ATOMS: atom_id res chain seq x y z
N MET A 1 17.42 17.30 -16.74
CA MET A 1 16.95 16.09 -16.03
C MET A 1 15.92 15.40 -16.90
N THR A 2 16.24 14.22 -17.44
CA THR A 2 15.36 13.46 -18.35
C THR A 2 14.19 12.84 -17.58
N ALA A 3 13.07 12.56 -18.25
CA ALA A 3 11.90 11.90 -17.62
C ALA A 3 12.28 10.57 -16.94
N LEU A 4 13.26 9.85 -17.51
CA LEU A 4 13.75 8.59 -16.97
C LEU A 4 14.63 8.77 -15.72
N GLU A 5 15.39 9.86 -15.62
CA GLU A 5 16.11 10.23 -14.41
C GLU A 5 15.14 10.63 -13.30
N ALA A 6 14.14 11.46 -13.62
CA ALA A 6 13.10 11.85 -12.67
C ALA A 6 12.36 10.63 -12.09
N VAL A 7 11.99 9.68 -12.95
CA VAL A 7 11.36 8.43 -12.54
C VAL A 7 12.30 7.52 -11.74
N ARG A 8 13.60 7.51 -12.02
CA ARG A 8 14.58 6.77 -11.22
C ARG A 8 14.73 7.36 -9.82
N LEU A 9 14.80 8.68 -9.71
CA LEU A 9 14.87 9.39 -8.44
C LEU A 9 13.59 9.17 -7.62
N LEU A 10 12.42 9.32 -8.23
CA LEU A 10 11.14 8.98 -7.60
C LEU A 10 11.08 7.50 -7.21
N GLY A 11 11.60 6.63 -8.07
CA GLY A 11 11.71 5.21 -7.79
C GLY A 11 12.53 4.94 -6.53
N ALA A 12 13.68 5.58 -6.35
CA ALA A 12 14.54 5.38 -5.18
C ALA A 12 13.79 5.67 -3.85
N ASP A 13 12.99 6.74 -3.81
CA ASP A 13 12.12 7.05 -2.67
C ASP A 13 11.00 6.02 -2.46
N GLN A 14 10.48 5.46 -3.56
CA GLN A 14 9.34 4.55 -3.56
C GLN A 14 9.71 3.07 -3.68
N GLN A 15 10.91 2.67 -3.25
CA GLN A 15 11.40 1.28 -3.32
C GLN A 15 11.40 0.69 -4.75
N HIS A 16 11.58 1.54 -5.75
CA HIS A 16 11.48 1.26 -7.18
C HIS A 16 10.10 0.78 -7.66
N ILE A 17 9.06 0.94 -6.84
CA ILE A 17 7.68 0.56 -7.18
C ILE A 17 6.88 1.79 -7.62
N LEU A 18 6.45 1.79 -8.89
CA LEU A 18 5.65 2.85 -9.47
C LEU A 18 4.43 2.30 -10.20
N THR A 19 3.38 3.10 -10.27
CA THR A 19 2.22 2.81 -11.11
C THR A 19 2.47 3.29 -12.54
N ARG A 20 1.82 2.64 -13.51
CA ARG A 20 1.81 3.11 -14.91
C ARG A 20 1.33 4.55 -15.04
N ALA A 21 0.37 4.96 -14.20
CA ALA A 21 -0.14 6.33 -14.19
C ALA A 21 0.95 7.32 -13.74
N GLN A 22 1.70 7.03 -12.67
CA GLN A 22 2.83 7.86 -12.24
C GLN A 22 3.90 7.96 -13.34
N LEU A 23 4.24 6.86 -14.02
CA LEU A 23 5.21 6.93 -15.11
C LEU A 23 4.78 7.89 -16.22
N ILE A 24 3.49 7.88 -16.58
CA ILE A 24 2.92 8.77 -17.59
C ILE A 24 2.87 10.22 -17.09
N GLU A 25 2.46 10.43 -15.83
CA GLU A 25 2.44 11.75 -15.15
C GLU A 25 3.83 12.39 -15.14
N HIS A 26 4.88 11.59 -14.95
CA HIS A 26 6.29 12.02 -14.98
C HIS A 26 6.90 12.03 -16.40
N GLY A 27 6.07 11.97 -17.44
CA GLY A 27 6.48 12.18 -18.82
C GLY A 27 7.11 10.97 -19.52
N VAL A 28 6.98 9.75 -18.98
CA VAL A 28 7.45 8.53 -19.65
C VAL A 28 6.38 8.03 -20.64
N PRO A 29 6.66 8.00 -21.96
CA PRO A 29 5.70 7.56 -22.96
C PRO A 29 5.32 6.09 -22.81
N SER A 30 4.08 5.75 -23.17
CA SER A 30 3.58 4.36 -23.12
C SER A 30 4.45 3.37 -23.90
N GLY A 31 5.00 3.78 -25.04
CA GLY A 31 5.92 2.96 -25.84
C GLY A 31 7.25 2.66 -25.12
N THR A 32 7.80 3.65 -24.42
CA THR A 32 9.01 3.49 -23.59
C THR A 32 8.75 2.54 -22.42
N ILE A 33 7.58 2.65 -21.77
CA ILE A 33 7.17 1.73 -20.71
C ILE A 33 7.08 0.30 -21.25
N ALA A 34 6.39 0.09 -22.38
CA ALA A 34 6.25 -1.21 -23.01
C ALA A 34 7.61 -1.79 -23.44
N HIS A 35 8.50 -0.97 -23.97
CA HIS A 35 9.85 -1.40 -24.36
C HIS A 35 10.68 -1.86 -23.15
N ARG A 36 10.60 -1.17 -22.02
CA ARG A 36 11.32 -1.56 -20.80
C ARG A 36 10.75 -2.77 -20.08
N LEU A 37 9.45 -3.05 -20.26
CA LEU A 37 8.76 -4.22 -19.71
C LEU A 37 8.92 -5.50 -20.55
N ARG A 38 9.69 -5.45 -21.65
CA ARG A 38 9.97 -6.63 -22.48
C ARG A 38 10.63 -7.74 -21.64
N PRO A 39 10.49 -9.03 -22.02
CA PRO A 39 11.25 -10.11 -21.40
C PRO A 39 12.76 -9.79 -21.39
N GLY A 40 13.40 -9.93 -20.23
CA GLY A 40 14.81 -9.54 -20.04
C GLY A 40 15.06 -8.03 -19.93
N GLY A 41 14.01 -7.22 -19.99
CA GLY A 41 14.08 -5.78 -19.81
C GLY A 41 14.40 -5.37 -18.36
N PRO A 42 14.80 -4.11 -18.14
CA PRO A 42 15.18 -3.61 -16.82
C PRO A 42 13.99 -3.47 -15.87
N TRP A 43 12.76 -3.46 -16.41
CA TRP A 43 11.53 -3.27 -15.63
C TRP A 43 10.69 -4.54 -15.68
N GLN A 44 9.98 -4.81 -14.58
CA GLN A 44 9.06 -5.93 -14.51
C GLN A 44 7.68 -5.47 -14.02
N ARG A 45 6.64 -6.13 -14.52
CA ARG A 45 5.27 -5.91 -14.04
C ARG A 45 5.01 -6.77 -12.81
N VAL A 46 4.70 -6.13 -11.68
CA VAL A 46 4.50 -6.79 -10.38
C VAL A 46 3.04 -7.16 -10.16
N LEU A 47 2.13 -6.22 -10.41
CA LEU A 47 0.67 -6.37 -10.28
C LEU A 47 0.00 -5.62 -11.45
N PRO A 48 -1.31 -5.81 -11.68
CA PRO A 48 -2.03 -5.01 -12.68
C PRO A 48 -1.88 -3.53 -12.36
N ARG A 49 -1.20 -2.79 -13.25
CA ARG A 49 -0.85 -1.36 -13.18
C ARG A 49 0.39 -0.99 -12.35
N VAL A 50 1.00 -1.94 -11.62
CA VAL A 50 2.18 -1.69 -10.78
C VAL A 50 3.42 -2.30 -11.42
N ILE A 51 4.49 -1.50 -11.49
CA ILE A 51 5.74 -1.80 -12.18
C ILE A 51 6.89 -1.61 -11.19
N CYS A 52 7.83 -2.56 -11.17
CA CYS A 52 9.11 -2.38 -10.52
C CYS A 52 10.15 -1.93 -11.55
N LEU A 53 10.90 -0.88 -11.24
CA LEU A 53 11.95 -0.34 -12.11
C LEU A 53 13.26 -1.16 -12.11
N GLN A 54 13.21 -2.34 -11.49
CA GLN A 54 14.30 -3.31 -11.40
C GLN A 54 13.74 -4.69 -11.80
N SER A 55 14.60 -5.54 -12.37
CA SER A 55 14.30 -6.95 -12.62
C SER A 55 14.79 -7.83 -11.46
N GLY A 56 14.20 -9.02 -11.30
CA GLY A 56 14.59 -9.99 -10.27
C GLY A 56 13.55 -10.20 -9.16
N ARG A 57 13.94 -10.91 -8.09
CA ARG A 57 13.06 -11.22 -6.97
C ARG A 57 12.70 -9.94 -6.20
N LEU A 58 11.41 -9.73 -5.96
CA LEU A 58 10.93 -8.61 -5.14
C LEU A 58 11.30 -8.80 -3.68
N THR A 59 11.83 -7.74 -3.06
CA THR A 59 12.07 -7.69 -1.61
C THR A 59 10.75 -7.63 -0.82
N PRO A 60 10.73 -7.99 0.47
CA PRO A 60 9.53 -7.87 1.31
C PRO A 60 8.94 -6.45 1.30
N HIS A 61 9.78 -5.42 1.49
CA HIS A 61 9.36 -4.02 1.43
C HIS A 61 8.77 -3.63 0.06
N GLN A 62 9.34 -4.15 -1.04
CA GLN A 62 8.79 -3.94 -2.39
C GLN A 62 7.41 -4.58 -2.55
N ARG A 63 7.19 -5.78 -2.00
CA ARG A 63 5.86 -6.42 -2.00
C ARG A 63 4.84 -5.59 -1.23
N LEU A 64 5.19 -5.11 -0.03
CA LEU A 64 4.33 -4.24 0.77
C LEU A 64 3.97 -2.95 0.01
N ARG A 65 4.96 -2.28 -0.60
CA ARG A 65 4.75 -1.07 -1.39
C ARG A 65 3.91 -1.34 -2.64
N ALA A 66 4.13 -2.47 -3.32
CA ALA A 66 3.34 -2.86 -4.49
C ALA A 66 1.89 -3.14 -4.12
N ALA A 67 1.64 -3.80 -2.99
CA ALA A 67 0.29 -4.05 -2.47
C ALA A 67 -0.43 -2.74 -2.16
N LEU A 68 0.23 -1.79 -1.48
CA LEU A 68 -0.30 -0.44 -1.23
C LEU A 68 -0.67 0.28 -2.53
N SER A 69 0.25 0.33 -3.49
CA SER A 69 0.04 1.01 -4.78
C SER A 69 -1.05 0.33 -5.63
N TYR A 70 -1.18 -0.99 -5.55
CA TYR A 70 -2.23 -1.73 -6.25
C TYR A 70 -3.61 -1.51 -5.63
N ALA A 71 -3.70 -1.52 -4.31
CA ALA A 71 -4.93 -1.33 -3.57
C ALA A 71 -5.39 0.14 -3.54
N ALA A 72 -4.51 1.10 -3.86
CA ALA A 72 -4.87 2.51 -4.00
C ALA A 72 -5.83 2.76 -5.18
N PRO A 73 -6.60 3.87 -5.14
CA PRO A 73 -7.44 4.28 -6.28
C PRO A 73 -6.62 4.37 -7.58
N LYS A 74 -7.23 4.00 -8.71
CA LYS A 74 -6.55 4.05 -10.01
C LYS A 74 -6.15 5.48 -10.34
N GLY A 75 -4.89 5.69 -10.69
CA GLY A 75 -4.39 7.00 -11.11
C GLY A 75 -4.06 7.96 -9.97
N GLU A 76 -4.30 7.56 -8.72
CA GLU A 76 -3.94 8.38 -7.56
C GLU A 76 -2.76 7.79 -6.81
N ARG A 77 -1.97 8.66 -6.20
CA ARG A 77 -0.96 8.25 -5.22
C ARG A 77 -1.67 7.72 -3.95
N PRO A 78 -1.15 6.68 -3.29
CA PRO A 78 -1.73 6.19 -2.05
C PRO A 78 -1.82 7.33 -1.02
N LYS A 79 -3.05 7.73 -0.67
CA LYS A 79 -3.29 8.71 0.40
C LYS A 79 -3.24 8.00 1.76
N PRO A 80 -2.68 8.61 2.81
CA PRO A 80 -2.76 8.06 4.16
C PRO A 80 -4.20 7.71 4.53
N GLY A 81 -4.41 6.55 5.14
CA GLY A 81 -5.73 6.06 5.56
C GLY A 81 -6.63 5.52 4.44
N SER A 82 -6.26 5.65 3.15
CA SER A 82 -7.06 5.10 2.05
C SER A 82 -6.95 3.58 1.92
N VAL A 83 -5.77 3.02 2.22
CA VAL A 83 -5.43 1.60 2.24
C VAL A 83 -4.65 1.35 3.51
N LEU A 84 -4.94 0.25 4.20
CA LEU A 84 -4.16 -0.20 5.35
C LEU A 84 -3.50 -1.53 5.01
N LEU A 85 -2.20 -1.65 5.28
CA LEU A 85 -1.53 -2.95 5.29
C LEU A 85 -1.85 -3.65 6.61
N THR A 86 -2.03 -4.95 6.59
CA THR A 86 -2.31 -5.76 7.78
C THR A 86 -1.70 -7.15 7.67
N GLY A 87 -1.92 -7.98 8.69
CA GLY A 87 -1.48 -9.37 8.72
C GLY A 87 0.01 -9.55 8.99
N LEU A 88 0.48 -10.79 8.76
CA LEU A 88 1.83 -11.23 9.10
C LEU A 88 2.91 -10.46 8.36
N ALA A 89 2.67 -10.05 7.12
CA ALA A 89 3.66 -9.32 6.34
C ALA A 89 4.05 -7.99 6.99
N VAL A 90 3.10 -7.31 7.63
CA VAL A 90 3.35 -6.05 8.37
C VAL A 90 4.02 -6.32 9.70
N LEU A 91 3.58 -7.36 10.42
CA LEU A 91 4.14 -7.70 11.72
C LEU A 91 5.59 -8.18 11.62
N ALA A 92 5.89 -9.01 10.62
CA ALA A 92 7.24 -9.45 10.32
C ALA A 92 8.13 -8.27 9.91
N ASP A 93 7.63 -7.38 9.05
CA ASP A 93 8.34 -6.15 8.63
C ASP A 93 8.65 -5.21 9.81
N ALA A 94 7.73 -5.14 10.78
CA ALA A 94 7.92 -4.41 12.03
C ALA A 94 8.88 -5.10 13.02
N GLY A 95 9.39 -6.29 12.70
CA GLY A 95 10.35 -7.03 13.53
C GLY A 95 9.72 -7.83 14.66
N LEU A 96 8.41 -8.13 14.61
CA LEU A 96 7.78 -8.97 15.63
C LEU A 96 8.30 -10.41 15.51
N PRO A 97 8.99 -10.97 16.53
CA PRO A 97 9.65 -12.27 16.41
C PRO A 97 8.68 -13.43 16.12
N SER A 98 7.46 -13.36 16.66
CA SER A 98 6.42 -14.38 16.46
C SER A 98 5.80 -14.37 15.06
N ALA A 99 6.04 -13.33 14.26
CA ALA A 99 5.53 -13.22 12.89
C ALA A 99 6.47 -13.86 11.85
N GLY A 100 7.64 -14.35 12.26
CA GLY A 100 8.64 -14.96 11.36
C GLY A 100 9.44 -13.92 10.56
N HIS A 101 10.25 -14.41 9.61
CA HIS A 101 11.07 -13.53 8.78
C HIS A 101 10.26 -12.97 7.60
N PRO A 102 10.35 -11.66 7.27
CA PRO A 102 9.55 -11.03 6.20
C PRO A 102 9.67 -11.70 4.83
N ALA A 103 10.82 -12.34 4.55
CA ALA A 103 11.05 -13.05 3.29
C ALA A 103 10.20 -14.32 3.14
N ASP A 104 9.77 -14.91 4.25
CA ASP A 104 9.00 -16.15 4.29
C ASP A 104 7.49 -15.89 4.16
N VAL A 105 7.07 -14.62 4.33
CA VAL A 105 5.67 -14.24 4.17
C VAL A 105 5.35 -14.04 2.69
N GLU A 106 4.53 -14.95 2.15
CA GLU A 106 4.15 -14.95 0.74
C GLU A 106 2.97 -14.04 0.41
N VAL A 107 2.12 -13.73 1.39
CA VAL A 107 0.87 -12.98 1.19
C VAL A 107 0.90 -11.67 1.96
N VAL A 108 0.51 -10.59 1.29
CA VAL A 108 0.29 -9.27 1.88
C VAL A 108 -1.21 -9.02 1.99
N ASP A 109 -1.70 -8.90 3.22
CA ASP A 109 -3.08 -8.55 3.49
C ASP A 109 -3.29 -7.03 3.44
N VAL A 110 -4.30 -6.60 2.70
CA VAL A 110 -4.66 -5.18 2.57
C VAL A 110 -6.12 -4.97 2.94
N LEU A 111 -6.39 -3.92 3.70
CA LEU A 111 -7.74 -3.52 4.08
C LEU A 111 -8.14 -2.25 3.33
N ILE A 112 -9.32 -2.31 2.68
CA ILE A 112 -9.89 -1.19 1.91
C ILE A 112 -11.34 -0.91 2.33
N PRO A 113 -11.85 0.31 2.12
CA PRO A 113 -13.28 0.61 2.21
C PRO A 113 -14.13 -0.31 1.31
N SER A 114 -15.28 -0.77 1.82
CA SER A 114 -16.19 -1.70 1.13
C SER A 114 -16.80 -1.13 -0.17
N SER A 115 -16.84 0.19 -0.31
CA SER A 115 -17.25 0.87 -1.52
C SER A 115 -16.29 0.65 -2.69
N ARG A 116 -15.05 0.22 -2.43
CA ARG A 116 -14.03 0.02 -3.46
C ARG A 116 -13.98 -1.42 -3.95
N ARG A 117 -13.98 -1.57 -5.28
CA ARG A 117 -13.90 -2.88 -5.95
C ARG A 117 -12.49 -3.13 -6.49
N VAL A 118 -11.58 -3.50 -5.59
CA VAL A 118 -10.27 -4.09 -5.93
C VAL A 118 -10.34 -5.59 -5.62
N ALA A 119 -9.83 -6.42 -6.51
CA ALA A 119 -9.77 -7.87 -6.35
C ALA A 119 -8.44 -8.30 -5.71
N SER A 120 -8.43 -9.44 -5.02
CA SER A 120 -7.18 -10.11 -4.66
C SER A 120 -6.45 -10.57 -5.92
N ARG A 121 -5.12 -10.49 -5.92
CA ARG A 121 -4.28 -10.76 -7.10
C ARG A 121 -2.86 -11.13 -6.66
N ASP A 122 -2.32 -12.19 -7.25
CA ASP A 122 -0.96 -12.66 -7.01
C ASP A 122 -0.71 -12.80 -5.49
N PHE A 123 0.24 -12.07 -4.91
CA PHE A 123 0.53 -12.09 -3.47
C PHE A 123 -0.34 -11.14 -2.62
N VAL A 124 -1.32 -10.44 -3.21
CA VAL A 124 -2.16 -9.45 -2.49
C VAL A 124 -3.52 -10.04 -2.16
N ARG A 125 -3.84 -10.09 -0.87
CA ARG A 125 -5.16 -10.48 -0.36
C ARG A 125 -5.94 -9.26 0.12
N VAL A 126 -7.06 -8.98 -0.55
CA VAL A 126 -7.88 -7.81 -0.26
C VAL A 126 -9.01 -8.15 0.70
N HIS A 127 -9.02 -7.46 1.84
CA HIS A 127 -10.09 -7.43 2.82
C HIS A 127 -10.88 -6.13 2.67
N ARG A 128 -12.20 -6.20 2.90
CA ARG A 128 -13.08 -5.05 2.82
C ARG A 128 -13.72 -4.80 4.17
N ALA A 129 -13.53 -3.61 4.70
CA ALA A 129 -14.25 -3.15 5.88
C ALA A 129 -15.27 -2.08 5.47
N PRO A 130 -16.41 -1.97 6.16
CA PRO A 130 -17.23 -0.76 6.05
C PRO A 130 -16.31 0.45 6.26
N SER A 131 -16.46 1.47 5.41
CA SER A 131 -15.89 2.77 5.77
C SER A 131 -16.43 3.09 7.15
N ARG A 132 -15.57 3.29 8.15
CA ARG A 132 -16.05 3.76 9.44
C ARG A 132 -16.89 5.01 9.17
N VAL A 133 -18.19 4.94 9.43
CA VAL A 133 -19.04 6.13 9.56
C VAL A 133 -18.46 6.86 10.76
N GLY A 134 -17.77 7.97 10.50
CA GLY A 134 -16.83 8.58 11.45
C GLY A 134 -15.39 8.29 11.01
N GLY A 135 -14.86 9.17 10.16
CA GLY A 135 -13.47 9.15 9.76
C GLY A 135 -12.56 9.06 10.98
N MET A 136 -11.45 8.33 10.84
CA MET A 136 -10.33 8.55 11.75
C MET A 136 -9.89 10.01 11.53
N PRO A 137 -9.78 10.86 12.57
CA PRO A 137 -9.33 12.23 12.37
C PRO A 137 -7.97 12.18 11.66
N ALA A 138 -7.86 12.91 10.56
CA ALA A 138 -6.59 13.19 9.91
C ALA A 138 -5.77 14.04 10.88
N GLY A 139 -5.01 13.39 11.76
CA GLY A 139 -4.21 14.07 12.77
C GLY A 139 -4.14 13.31 14.09
N TRP A 140 -3.51 12.12 14.10
CA TRP A 140 -2.81 11.72 15.32
C TRP A 140 -1.37 12.21 15.18
N SER A 141 -1.14 13.48 15.52
CA SER A 141 0.19 13.92 15.95
C SER A 141 0.37 13.35 17.35
N GLY A 142 1.20 12.32 17.48
CA GLY A 142 1.71 11.89 18.77
C GLY A 142 2.57 13.00 19.35
N THR A 143 1.94 13.97 19.99
CA THR A 143 2.60 14.86 20.95
C THR A 143 1.98 14.60 22.32
N THR A 144 2.87 14.15 23.18
CA THR A 144 2.83 13.90 24.61
C THR A 144 1.77 14.70 25.38
N GLY A 145 1.00 13.99 26.19
CA GLY A 145 0.12 14.57 27.20
C GLY A 145 -0.78 13.52 27.83
N CYS A 146 -0.25 12.73 28.77
CA CYS A 146 -1.08 12.06 29.75
C CYS A 146 -1.85 13.14 30.53
N GLY A 147 -3.09 13.41 30.11
CA GLY A 147 -4.03 14.29 30.78
C GLY A 147 -5.36 13.57 30.88
N ALA A 148 -5.64 13.04 32.05
CA ALA A 148 -6.96 12.53 32.39
C ALA A 148 -8.00 13.64 32.22
N SER A 149 -9.07 13.40 31.45
CA SER A 149 -10.42 13.89 31.76
C SER A 149 -11.43 13.43 30.71
N GLY A 150 -12.48 12.76 31.19
CA GLY A 150 -13.82 12.81 30.62
C GLY A 150 -14.07 12.04 29.33
N TRP A 151 -14.38 10.74 29.45
CA TRP A 151 -15.23 10.06 28.47
C TRP A 151 -16.71 10.33 28.81
N PRO A 152 -17.51 10.99 27.96
CA PRO A 152 -18.97 10.93 28.08
C PRO A 152 -19.52 9.98 27.01
N GLY A 153 -20.15 8.87 27.40
CA GLY A 153 -20.72 7.97 26.39
C GLY A 153 -21.38 6.69 26.87
N ARG A 154 -22.28 6.81 27.86
CA ARG A 154 -23.40 5.93 28.23
C ARG A 154 -23.69 4.76 27.27
N TRP A 155 -23.41 3.53 27.72
CA TRP A 155 -23.90 2.29 27.09
C TRP A 155 -25.41 2.11 27.39
N PRO A 156 -26.25 1.70 26.42
CA PRO A 156 -27.63 1.34 26.70
C PRO A 156 -27.71 -0.02 27.40
N THR A 157 -28.13 -0.02 28.66
CA THR A 157 -28.47 -1.24 29.40
C THR A 157 -29.84 -1.75 28.93
N ARG A 158 -29.86 -2.95 28.32
CA ARG A 158 -31.09 -3.73 28.15
C ARG A 158 -31.52 -4.26 29.52
N ARG A 159 -32.73 -3.94 29.96
CA ARG A 159 -33.41 -4.66 31.06
C ARG A 159 -34.00 -5.96 30.50
N PRO A 160 -33.90 -7.10 31.19
CA PRO A 160 -34.83 -8.19 30.97
C PRO A 160 -36.15 -7.90 31.71
N SER A 161 -37.21 -8.46 31.13
CA SER A 161 -38.63 -8.45 31.50
C SER A 161 -38.93 -8.91 32.91
#